data_AF-B0WAZ0-F1
#
_entry.id   AF-B0WAZ0-F1
#
_cell.length_a   1.000
_cell.length_b   1.000
_cell.length_c   1.000
_cell.angle_alpha   90.00
_cell.angle_beta   90.00
_cell.angle_gamma   90.00
#
_symmetry.space_group_name_H-M   'P 1'
#
loop_
_entity.id
_entity.type
_entity.pdbx_description
1 polymer ?
#
loop_
_entity_poly.entity_id
_entity_poly.type
_entity_poly.pdbx_seq_one_letter_code
_entity_poly.pdbx_strand_id
1 'polypeptide(L)'
;MFVDSVHRYDVIFGTKNELLCDEPSAEIRTEWRRTDGSDLPSGSSQHNGLLTIEPTGYDAEGHYECVAHAPESTTQTVVVRVVLKVIVPPRITFSLSPPMSKVRPGDKVAIMCNVSGDQPFLVSWHKANSESLPARVTVNGQYLEFPWISKEDEGRYICRASNRAGNATRTAEIKFRSKI
;
A
#
# COMPACT_ATOMS: atom_id res chain seq x y z
N MET A 1 4.94 -30.73 -23.44
CA MET A 1 3.78 -29.98 -22.90
C MET A 1 4.36 -28.91 -22.00
N PHE A 2 4.64 -27.72 -22.54
CA PHE A 2 5.20 -26.61 -21.78
C PHE A 2 4.04 -25.92 -21.07
N VAL A 3 4.03 -25.96 -19.74
CA VAL A 3 3.07 -25.20 -18.94
C VAL A 3 3.57 -23.76 -18.97
N ASP A 4 2.86 -22.89 -19.68
CA ASP A 4 3.12 -21.45 -19.74
C ASP A 4 2.82 -20.86 -18.36
N SER A 5 3.80 -20.89 -17.45
CA SER A 5 3.65 -20.38 -16.10
C SER A 5 3.68 -18.86 -16.13
N VAL A 6 2.50 -18.24 -16.20
CA VAL A 6 2.37 -16.80 -16.06
C VAL A 6 2.71 -16.42 -14.61
N HIS A 7 3.84 -15.75 -14.42
CA HIS A 7 4.26 -15.29 -13.10
C HIS A 7 3.47 -14.03 -12.73
N ARG A 8 2.87 -14.00 -11.55
CA ARG A 8 2.13 -12.83 -11.05
C ARG A 8 2.95 -12.12 -10.00
N TYR A 9 3.20 -10.83 -10.19
CA TYR A 9 3.92 -9.99 -9.25
C TYR A 9 3.02 -8.85 -8.78
N ASP A 10 2.99 -8.64 -7.47
CA ASP A 10 2.45 -7.42 -6.91
C ASP A 10 3.54 -6.34 -6.94
N VAL A 11 3.23 -5.17 -7.50
CA VAL A 11 4.10 -3.99 -7.47
C VAL A 11 3.46 -2.89 -6.64
N ILE A 12 4.25 -2.23 -5.79
CA ILE A 12 3.69 -1.29 -4.80
C ILE A 12 3.53 0.09 -5.45
N PHE A 13 2.33 0.68 -5.36
CA PHE A 13 2.03 2.01 -5.87
C PHE A 13 2.93 3.07 -5.22
N GLY A 14 3.52 3.94 -6.05
CA GLY A 14 4.35 5.06 -5.63
C GLY A 14 5.78 4.70 -5.24
N THR A 15 6.19 3.43 -5.37
CA THR A 15 7.58 3.00 -5.10
C THR A 15 8.34 2.68 -6.39
N LYS A 16 9.65 2.50 -6.26
CA LYS A 16 10.47 1.82 -7.26
C LYS A 16 10.13 0.33 -7.26
N ASN A 17 9.84 -0.23 -8.43
CA ASN A 17 9.72 -1.68 -8.63
C ASN A 17 10.63 -2.10 -9.77
N GLU A 18 11.27 -3.26 -9.61
CA GLU A 18 12.27 -3.80 -10.54
C GLU A 18 11.87 -5.21 -10.98
N LEU A 19 11.90 -5.46 -12.28
CA LEU A 19 11.63 -6.75 -12.89
C LEU A 19 12.88 -7.23 -13.62
N LEU A 20 13.48 -8.30 -13.12
CA LEU A 20 14.60 -8.96 -13.77
C LEU A 20 14.08 -10.03 -14.72
N CYS A 21 14.52 -9.96 -15.96
CA CYS A 21 14.40 -11.08 -16.88
C CYS A 21 15.50 -12.09 -16.58
N ASP A 22 15.16 -13.16 -15.85
CA ASP A 22 16.08 -14.22 -15.44
C ASP A 22 16.32 -15.20 -16.61
N GLU A 23 17.30 -14.87 -17.45
CA GLU A 23 17.77 -15.75 -18.53
C GLU A 23 19.21 -16.21 -18.27
N PRO A 24 19.52 -17.51 -18.43
CA PRO A 24 20.79 -18.10 -18.01
C PRO A 24 22.00 -17.68 -18.86
N SER A 25 21.83 -16.99 -19.99
CA SER A 25 22.92 -16.62 -20.90
C SER A 25 23.15 -15.12 -20.97
N ALA A 26 24.35 -14.70 -20.57
CA ALA A 26 24.82 -13.31 -20.62
C ALA A 26 25.01 -12.74 -22.05
N GLU A 27 24.91 -13.58 -23.08
CA GLU A 27 25.05 -13.19 -24.50
C GLU A 27 23.71 -12.87 -25.17
N ILE A 28 22.60 -13.02 -24.46
CA ILE A 28 21.25 -12.79 -25.00
C ILE A 28 20.82 -11.34 -24.76
N ARG A 29 20.45 -10.64 -25.84
CA ARG A 29 19.77 -9.34 -25.72
C ARG A 29 18.36 -9.59 -25.19
N THR A 30 18.04 -8.97 -24.06
CA THR A 30 16.74 -9.05 -23.40
C THR A 30 16.01 -7.71 -23.45
N GLU A 31 14.71 -7.78 -23.75
CA GLU A 31 13.86 -6.59 -23.86
C GLU A 31 12.45 -6.86 -23.33
N TRP A 32 12.02 -6.04 -22.37
CA TRP A 32 10.69 -5.98 -21.81
C TRP A 32 9.77 -5.16 -22.71
N ARG A 33 8.55 -5.66 -22.92
CA ARG A 33 7.47 -4.96 -23.60
C ARG A 33 6.12 -5.36 -23.01
N ARG A 34 5.10 -4.52 -23.20
CA ARG A 34 3.72 -4.88 -22.84
C ARG A 34 3.15 -5.82 -23.90
N THR A 35 2.45 -6.86 -23.47
CA THR A 35 1.87 -7.86 -24.38
C THR A 35 0.75 -7.28 -25.25
N ASP A 36 0.11 -6.18 -24.81
CA ASP A 36 -0.94 -5.48 -25.56
C ASP A 36 -0.38 -4.47 -26.60
N GLY A 37 0.95 -4.36 -26.72
CA GLY A 37 1.63 -3.50 -27.69
C GLY A 37 1.63 -2.01 -27.33
N SER A 38 1.12 -1.63 -26.16
CA SER A 38 1.23 -0.24 -25.70
C SER A 38 2.56 0.06 -25.04
N ASP A 39 2.81 1.35 -24.80
CA ASP A 39 4.05 1.82 -24.20
C ASP A 39 4.25 1.26 -22.79
N LEU A 40 5.52 1.17 -22.38
CA LEU A 40 5.87 0.88 -20.99
C LEU A 40 5.35 1.99 -20.07
N PRO A 41 5.09 1.68 -18.79
CA PRO A 41 4.51 2.63 -17.85
C PRO A 41 5.33 3.91 -17.69
N SER A 42 4.66 4.97 -17.26
CA SER A 42 5.31 6.23 -16.93
C SER A 42 6.42 6.00 -15.88
N GLY A 43 7.59 6.60 -16.11
CA GLY A 43 8.76 6.39 -15.23
C GLY A 43 9.48 5.05 -15.45
N SER A 44 9.17 4.32 -16.53
CA SER A 44 9.92 3.13 -16.90
C SER A 44 11.32 3.48 -17.41
N SER A 45 12.31 2.72 -16.98
CA SER A 45 13.64 2.65 -17.59
C SER A 45 14.05 1.18 -17.68
N GLN A 46 14.69 0.80 -18.77
CA GLN A 46 15.15 -0.57 -18.96
C GLN A 46 16.61 -0.59 -19.35
N HIS A 47 17.38 -1.47 -18.71
CA HIS A 47 18.80 -1.69 -19.02
C HIS A 47 19.21 -3.13 -18.66
N ASN A 48 19.87 -3.83 -19.58
CA ASN A 48 20.38 -5.20 -19.38
C ASN A 48 19.33 -6.18 -18.83
N GLY A 49 18.13 -6.21 -19.40
CA GLY A 49 17.05 -7.12 -18.97
C GLY A 49 16.36 -6.75 -17.65
N LEU A 50 16.78 -5.65 -17.01
CA LEU A 50 16.12 -5.09 -15.83
C LEU A 50 15.17 -3.97 -16.26
N LEU A 51 13.86 -4.15 -16.03
CA LEU A 51 12.87 -3.08 -16.14
C LEU A 51 12.66 -2.46 -14.76
N THR A 52 12.93 -1.16 -14.64
CA THR A 52 12.67 -0.35 -13.45
C THR A 52 11.48 0.56 -13.72
N ILE A 53 10.52 0.63 -12.80
CA ILE A 53 9.38 1.56 -12.85
C ILE A 53 9.40 2.43 -11.59
N GLU A 54 9.70 3.72 -11.74
CA GLU A 54 9.83 4.65 -10.62
C GLU A 54 9.32 6.07 -10.94
N PRO A 55 8.30 6.58 -10.23
CA PRO A 55 7.42 5.85 -9.30
C PRO A 55 6.43 4.95 -10.04
N THR A 56 6.08 3.81 -9.45
CA THR A 56 5.05 2.92 -10.02
C THR A 56 3.65 3.54 -9.93
N GLY A 57 3.02 3.77 -11.08
CA GLY A 57 1.63 4.23 -11.22
C GLY A 57 0.64 3.09 -11.45
N TYR A 58 -0.64 3.44 -11.62
CA TYR A 58 -1.69 2.47 -11.96
C TYR A 58 -1.57 1.92 -13.39
N ASP A 59 -0.93 2.69 -14.28
CA ASP A 59 -0.59 2.31 -15.66
C ASP A 59 0.42 1.14 -15.72
N ALA A 60 1.09 0.83 -14.61
CA ALA A 60 1.95 -0.34 -14.51
C ALA A 60 1.19 -1.67 -14.46
N GLU A 61 -0.11 -1.68 -14.17
CA GLU A 61 -0.90 -2.91 -14.14
C GLU A 61 -1.09 -3.48 -15.56
N GLY A 62 -0.79 -4.77 -15.75
CA GLY A 62 -0.94 -5.40 -17.05
C GLY A 62 -0.09 -6.65 -17.28
N HIS A 63 -0.07 -7.08 -18.54
CA HIS A 63 0.68 -8.25 -19.00
C HIS A 63 1.95 -7.76 -19.70
N TYR A 64 3.07 -8.35 -19.31
CA TYR A 64 4.39 -8.02 -19.83
C TYR A 64 5.04 -9.30 -20.34
N GLU A 65 5.91 -9.13 -21.32
CA GLU A 65 6.80 -10.18 -21.76
C GLU A 65 8.23 -9.66 -21.84
N CYS A 66 9.14 -10.41 -21.26
CA CYS A 66 10.55 -10.28 -21.56
C CYS A 66 10.86 -11.18 -22.76
N VAL A 67 11.44 -10.59 -23.79
CA VAL A 67 11.86 -11.28 -25.00
C VAL A 67 13.38 -11.41 -24.98
N ALA A 68 13.85 -12.65 -25.02
CA ALA A 68 15.25 -12.99 -25.04
C ALA A 68 15.62 -13.45 -26.47
N HIS A 69 16.48 -12.68 -27.13
CA HIS A 69 16.96 -12.98 -28.49
C HIS A 69 18.18 -13.89 -28.43
N ALA A 70 18.01 -15.17 -28.74
CA ALA A 70 19.14 -16.10 -28.86
C ALA A 70 20.14 -15.59 -29.93
N PRO A 71 21.45 -15.82 -29.73
CA PRO A 71 22.44 -15.54 -30.75
C PRO A 71 22.11 -16.29 -32.06
N GLU A 72 22.54 -15.70 -33.18
CA GLU A 72 22.10 -15.92 -34.58
C GLU A 72 22.07 -17.38 -35.12
N SER A 73 22.41 -18.38 -34.31
CA SER A 73 22.43 -19.80 -34.68
C SER A 73 21.19 -20.61 -34.25
N THR A 74 20.28 -20.06 -33.43
CA THR A 74 19.12 -20.81 -32.93
C THR A 74 17.84 -19.99 -33.08
N THR A 75 16.86 -20.49 -33.85
CA THR A 75 15.55 -19.86 -34.10
C THR A 75 14.63 -19.80 -32.86
N GLN A 76 15.18 -19.94 -31.65
CA GLN A 76 14.44 -20.01 -30.40
C GLN A 76 14.48 -18.65 -29.70
N THR A 77 13.36 -17.93 -29.76
CA THR A 77 13.09 -16.79 -28.88
C THR A 77 12.51 -17.33 -27.59
N VAL A 78 13.13 -17.03 -26.46
CA VAL A 78 12.55 -17.33 -25.15
C VAL A 78 11.71 -16.13 -24.73
N VAL A 79 10.49 -16.40 -24.28
CA VAL A 79 9.53 -15.38 -23.87
C VAL A 79 9.07 -15.69 -22.47
N VAL A 80 9.40 -14.81 -21.52
CA VAL A 80 8.93 -14.90 -20.14
C VAL A 80 7.75 -13.97 -19.95
N ARG A 81 6.58 -14.54 -19.62
CA ARG A 81 5.35 -13.76 -19.39
C ARG A 81 5.12 -13.50 -17.92
N VAL A 82 4.89 -12.24 -17.59
CA VAL A 82 4.55 -11.81 -16.23
C VAL A 82 3.31 -10.93 -16.24
N VAL A 83 2.57 -10.97 -15.14
CA VAL A 83 1.42 -10.10 -14.90
C VAL A 83 1.71 -9.27 -13.67
N LEU A 84 1.67 -7.95 -13.84
CA LEU A 84 1.81 -7.00 -12.75
C LEU A 84 0.44 -6.61 -12.24
N LYS A 85 0.27 -6.74 -10.92
CA LYS A 85 -0.86 -6.17 -10.19
C LYS A 85 -0.34 -5.00 -9.36
N VAL A 86 -0.91 -3.81 -9.56
CA VAL A 86 -0.55 -2.66 -8.71
C VAL A 86 -1.29 -2.80 -7.40
N ILE A 87 -0.55 -2.77 -6.29
CA ILE A 87 -1.12 -2.80 -4.94
C ILE A 87 -0.87 -1.50 -4.18
N VAL A 88 -1.91 -1.00 -3.50
CA VAL A 88 -1.89 0.33 -2.87
C VAL A 88 -1.73 0.22 -1.36
N PRO A 89 -0.68 0.82 -0.75
CA PRO A 89 -0.50 0.81 0.70
C PRO A 89 -1.59 1.61 1.42
N PRO A 90 -1.82 1.35 2.71
CA PRO A 90 -2.86 2.05 3.45
C PRO A 90 -2.56 3.55 3.53
N ARG A 91 -3.60 4.38 3.53
CA ARG A 91 -3.54 5.79 3.91
C ARG A 91 -4.61 6.07 4.96
N ILE A 92 -4.27 6.88 5.95
CA ILE A 92 -5.14 7.13 7.11
C ILE A 92 -5.56 8.60 7.13
N THR A 93 -6.85 8.84 7.32
CA THR A 93 -7.41 10.13 7.77
C THR A 93 -8.28 9.91 9.01
N PHE A 94 -8.68 10.99 9.69
CA PHE A 94 -9.49 10.89 10.91
C PHE A 94 -10.76 11.72 10.82
N SER A 95 -11.82 11.20 11.45
CA SER A 95 -13.04 11.95 11.72
C SER A 95 -13.52 11.61 13.13
N LEU A 96 -14.04 12.61 13.84
CA LEU A 96 -14.64 12.43 15.16
C LEU A 96 -16.16 12.58 15.06
N SER A 97 -16.88 11.72 15.77
CA SER A 97 -18.34 11.78 15.89
C SER A 97 -18.74 11.84 17.36
N PRO A 98 -19.33 12.95 17.86
CA PRO A 98 -19.50 14.23 17.15
C PRO A 98 -18.16 14.95 16.91
N PRO A 99 -18.11 15.99 16.06
CA PRO A 99 -16.89 16.79 15.87
C PRO A 99 -16.40 17.39 17.19
N MET A 100 -15.08 17.43 17.39
CA MET A 100 -14.47 17.85 18.68
C MET A 100 -14.93 19.24 19.16
N SER A 101 -15.32 20.13 18.26
CA SER A 101 -15.86 21.46 18.60
C SER A 101 -17.19 21.43 19.36
N LYS A 102 -17.92 20.31 19.32
CA LYS A 102 -19.21 20.10 19.99
C LYS A 102 -19.12 19.19 21.21
N VAL A 103 -17.97 18.55 21.42
CA VAL A 103 -17.76 17.54 22.47
C VAL A 103 -17.58 18.21 23.83
N ARG A 104 -18.29 17.70 24.83
CA ARG A 104 -18.19 18.07 26.25
C ARG A 104 -17.85 16.83 27.10
N PRO A 105 -17.24 17.00 28.29
CA PRO A 105 -17.06 15.89 29.20
C PRO A 105 -18.39 15.20 29.52
N GLY A 106 -18.41 13.87 29.50
CA GLY A 106 -19.58 13.02 29.65
C GLY A 106 -20.21 12.56 28.33
N ASP A 107 -19.87 13.18 27.20
CA ASP A 107 -20.43 12.80 25.89
C ASP A 107 -19.87 11.44 25.42
N LYS A 108 -20.67 10.74 24.61
CA LYS A 108 -20.21 9.60 23.82
C LYS A 108 -19.49 10.11 22.57
N VAL A 109 -18.26 9.65 22.35
CA VAL A 109 -17.42 10.08 21.21
C VAL A 109 -16.81 8.86 20.53
N ALA A 110 -16.73 8.88 19.20
CA ALA A 110 -15.95 7.91 18.44
C ALA A 110 -14.89 8.61 17.59
N ILE A 111 -13.65 8.15 17.65
CA ILE A 111 -12.63 8.47 16.65
C ILE A 111 -12.68 7.39 15.58
N MET A 112 -12.94 7.79 14.34
CA MET A 112 -12.83 6.92 13.18
C MET A 112 -11.46 7.11 12.54
N CYS A 113 -10.72 6.01 12.40
CA CYS A 113 -9.56 5.89 11.53
C CYS A 113 -10.02 5.48 10.13
N ASN A 114 -10.20 6.44 9.24
CA ASN A 114 -10.61 6.17 7.86
C ASN A 114 -9.40 5.66 7.07
N VAL A 115 -9.44 4.39 6.68
CA VAL A 115 -8.36 3.74 5.93
C VAL A 115 -8.75 3.59 4.46
N SER A 116 -7.90 4.08 3.55
CA SER A 116 -7.99 3.82 2.10
C SER A 116 -6.77 3.01 1.61
N GLY A 117 -6.87 2.38 0.45
CA GLY A 117 -5.85 1.48 -0.13
C GLY A 117 -6.47 0.13 -0.48
N ASP A 118 -5.64 -0.90 -0.67
CA ASP A 118 -6.16 -2.23 -0.98
C ASP A 118 -6.52 -3.04 0.28
N GLN A 119 -7.69 -3.67 0.24
CA GLN A 119 -8.14 -4.59 1.29
C GLN A 119 -7.47 -5.98 1.18
N PRO A 120 -7.43 -6.78 2.26
CA PRO A 120 -7.92 -6.48 3.62
C PRO A 120 -6.95 -5.61 4.43
N PHE A 121 -7.51 -4.77 5.32
CA PHE A 121 -6.73 -4.00 6.29
C PHE A 121 -6.78 -4.64 7.67
N LEU A 122 -5.62 -4.68 8.34
CA LEU A 122 -5.55 -4.86 9.78
C LEU A 122 -5.36 -3.50 10.44
N VAL A 123 -6.26 -3.15 11.37
CA VAL A 123 -6.25 -1.86 12.08
C VAL A 123 -6.02 -2.08 13.57
N SER A 124 -5.16 -1.27 14.17
CA SER A 124 -4.88 -1.28 15.61
C SER A 124 -4.78 0.13 16.17
N TRP A 125 -5.10 0.26 17.45
CA TRP A 125 -5.14 1.52 18.17
C TRP A 125 -4.22 1.50 19.38
N HIS A 126 -3.50 2.61 19.59
CA HIS A 126 -2.55 2.76 20.68
C HIS A 126 -2.59 4.19 21.21
N LYS A 127 -2.24 4.39 22.48
CA LYS A 127 -1.99 5.73 23.03
C LYS A 127 -0.54 6.14 22.70
N ALA A 128 -0.32 7.39 22.29
CA ALA A 128 0.98 7.82 21.78
C ALA A 128 2.09 7.88 22.86
N ASN A 129 1.69 7.97 24.13
CA ASN A 129 2.59 7.94 25.29
C ASN A 129 2.90 6.51 25.77
N SER A 130 2.60 5.49 24.96
CA SER A 130 2.80 4.07 25.29
C SER A 130 1.99 3.55 26.48
N GLU A 131 1.06 4.35 27.01
CA GLU A 131 0.07 3.86 27.95
C GLU A 131 -0.94 2.94 27.24
N SER A 132 -1.51 2.02 28.01
CA SER A 132 -2.68 1.28 27.58
C SER A 132 -3.83 2.23 27.26
N LEU A 133 -4.66 1.87 26.28
CA LEU A 133 -5.93 2.55 26.06
C LEU A 133 -6.76 2.53 27.36
N PRO A 134 -7.51 3.60 27.67
CA PRO A 134 -8.35 3.60 28.87
C PRO A 134 -9.28 2.39 28.86
N ALA A 135 -9.38 1.65 29.98
CA ALA A 135 -10.12 0.38 30.04
C ALA A 135 -11.61 0.49 29.64
N ARG A 136 -12.18 1.71 29.71
CA ARG A 136 -13.56 2.00 29.29
C ARG A 136 -13.75 2.14 27.78
N VAL A 137 -12.66 2.33 27.02
CA VAL A 137 -12.71 2.59 25.58
C VAL A 137 -12.83 1.26 24.84
N THR A 138 -13.73 1.22 23.85
CA THR A 138 -13.93 0.05 23.00
C THR A 138 -13.23 0.26 21.66
N VAL A 139 -12.46 -0.74 21.21
CA VAL A 139 -11.90 -0.78 19.86
C VAL A 139 -12.79 -1.67 18.99
N ASN A 140 -13.39 -1.09 17.96
CA ASN A 140 -14.19 -1.81 16.97
C ASN A 140 -13.60 -1.58 15.57
N GLY A 141 -12.55 -2.33 15.23
CA GLY A 141 -11.83 -2.17 13.96
C GLY A 141 -11.29 -0.75 13.77
N GLN A 142 -11.91 0.00 12.86
CA GLN A 142 -11.56 1.38 12.53
C GLN A 142 -12.06 2.41 13.56
N TYR A 143 -12.82 2.01 14.57
CA TYR A 143 -13.39 2.91 15.57
C TYR A 143 -12.72 2.75 16.94
N LEU A 144 -12.41 3.89 17.55
CA LEU A 144 -12.06 4.00 18.96
C LEU A 144 -13.18 4.75 19.69
N GLU A 145 -13.96 4.03 20.50
CA GLU A 145 -15.21 4.52 21.10
C GLU A 145 -15.05 4.83 22.59
N PHE A 146 -15.33 6.08 22.94
CA PHE A 146 -15.38 6.61 24.29
C PHE A 146 -16.86 6.67 24.71
N PRO A 147 -17.31 5.82 25.64
CA PRO A 147 -18.71 5.82 26.06
C PRO A 147 -19.06 7.07 26.90
N TRP A 148 -18.08 7.60 27.63
CA TRP A 148 -18.11 8.89 28.33
C TRP A 148 -16.70 9.49 28.31
N ILE A 149 -16.51 10.55 27.53
CA ILE A 149 -15.22 11.22 27.39
C ILE A 149 -14.96 12.17 28.58
N SER A 150 -13.72 12.26 29.05
CA SER A 150 -13.35 13.15 30.15
C SER A 150 -12.00 13.84 29.89
N LYS A 151 -11.60 14.78 30.75
CA LYS A 151 -10.32 15.51 30.55
C LYS A 151 -9.11 14.58 30.60
N GLU A 152 -9.21 13.46 31.30
CA GLU A 152 -8.17 12.44 31.39
C GLU A 152 -8.00 11.65 30.07
N ASP A 153 -8.97 11.76 29.14
CA ASP A 153 -8.84 11.24 27.78
C ASP A 153 -8.11 12.19 26.83
N GLU A 154 -7.81 13.42 27.24
CA GLU A 154 -6.99 14.31 26.43
C GLU A 154 -5.65 13.67 26.13
N GLY A 155 -5.21 13.84 24.89
CA GLY A 155 -3.98 13.26 24.43
C GLY A 155 -4.05 12.78 22.99
N ARG A 156 -3.05 11.97 22.64
CA ARG A 156 -2.76 11.57 21.28
C ARG A 156 -3.03 10.07 21.11
N TYR A 157 -3.89 9.74 20.15
CA TYR A 157 -4.30 8.38 19.84
C TYR A 157 -3.78 8.00 18.46
N ILE A 158 -3.05 6.91 18.38
CA ILE A 158 -2.41 6.41 17.17
C ILE A 158 -3.29 5.31 16.59
N CYS A 159 -3.68 5.48 15.33
CA CYS A 159 -4.19 4.39 14.51
C CYS A 159 -3.06 3.89 13.60
N ARG A 160 -2.87 2.58 13.56
CA ARG A 160 -2.00 1.90 12.61
C ARG A 160 -2.83 0.97 11.74
N ALA A 161 -2.68 1.10 10.43
CA ALA A 161 -3.29 0.24 9.43
C ALA A 161 -2.21 -0.47 8.61
N SER A 162 -2.43 -1.73 8.25
CA SER A 162 -1.54 -2.50 7.38
C SER A 162 -2.32 -3.36 6.39
N ASN A 163 -1.80 -3.50 5.18
CA ASN A 163 -2.20 -4.49 4.19
C ASN A 163 -0.94 -5.14 3.60
N ARG A 164 -1.10 -5.97 2.56
CA ARG A 164 0.05 -6.63 1.89
C ARG A 164 1.02 -5.66 1.19
N ALA A 165 0.59 -4.44 0.87
CA ALA A 165 1.41 -3.42 0.20
C ALA A 165 2.23 -2.57 1.18
N GLY A 166 1.90 -2.59 2.48
CA GLY A 166 2.65 -1.84 3.48
C GLY A 166 1.82 -1.45 4.70
N ASN A 167 2.29 -0.40 5.38
CA ASN A 167 1.67 0.10 6.60
C ASN A 167 1.53 1.63 6.58
N ALA A 168 0.58 2.13 7.35
CA ALA A 168 0.45 3.54 7.65
C ALA A 168 0.13 3.74 9.12
N THR A 169 0.64 4.83 9.67
CA THR A 169 0.37 5.25 11.04
C THR A 169 -0.01 6.72 11.02
N ARG A 170 -1.07 7.08 11.76
CA ARG A 170 -1.43 8.48 11.95
C ARG A 170 -1.94 8.72 13.36
N THR A 171 -1.75 9.94 13.84
CA THR A 171 -2.16 10.34 15.20
C THR A 171 -3.33 11.31 15.15
N ALA A 172 -4.37 11.04 15.91
CA ALA A 172 -5.44 11.98 16.25
C ALA A 172 -5.17 12.60 17.62
N GLU A 173 -5.57 13.85 17.81
CA GLU A 173 -5.46 14.56 19.09
C GLU A 173 -6.85 14.88 19.63
N ILE A 174 -7.11 14.48 20.87
CA ILE A 174 -8.27 14.89 21.66
C ILE A 174 -7.82 16.01 22.59
N LYS A 175 -8.48 17.17 22.48
CA LYS A 175 -8.25 18.32 23.34
C LYS A 175 -9.54 19.11 23.50
N PHE A 176 -9.99 19.30 24.74
CA PHE A 176 -11.11 20.17 25.05
C PHE A 176 -10.69 21.63 24.92
N ARG A 177 -11.64 22.48 24.52
CA ARG A 177 -11.41 23.93 24.54
C ARG A 177 -11.31 24.40 25.98
N SER A 178 -10.25 25.13 26.31
CA SER A 178 -10.18 25.89 27.55
C SER A 178 -11.25 26.99 27.53
N LYS A 179 -11.94 27.22 28.66
CA LYS A 179 -12.70 28.46 28.84
C LYS A 179 -11.68 29.58 29.01
N ILE A 180 -11.75 30.59 28.13
CA ILE A 180 -11.09 31.88 28.31
C ILE A 180 -11.97 32.72 29.22
#